data_AF-A0A9D0UNP8-F1
#
_entry.id   AF-A0A9D0UNP8-F1
#
_cell.length_a   1.000
_cell.length_b   1.000
_cell.length_c   1.000
_cell.angle_alpha   90.00
_cell.angle_beta   90.00
_cell.angle_gamma   90.00
#
_symmetry.space_group_name_H-M   'P 1'
#
loop_
_entity.id
_entity.type
_entity.pdbx_description
1 polymer ?
#
loop_
_entity_poly.entity_id
_entity_poly.type
_entity_poly.pdbx_seq_one_letter_code
_entity_poly.pdbx_strand_id
1 'polypeptide(L)'
;MMTTENRFNLIDEPWIPVVDVGRVSLRQLFDNPDYRALGGNPVQKIAVTKLLLAIAQAAATPADDEAWNEIGADGMAQACLDYLERWHDRFWLYGEQPFLQFPALEGSRLLSYGAVLPDIATGNTTVLTESQVEKTLSDADRAVLLVTLTGFGLAGKKADNSVVLTPGYTGKTKPNGKPTSGHAGALIGFMGYLHSFLHTERLRNTLWLNLFSQIQLDTLSFYPQGLGVPPWEEMPAGEDCPHARRLKESLMGRLVPLSHFCLLRDDGLHYSEGITHGAYKEGGIDPSVAINLSTKTPKVLWVDTEKRPWRQLTAILSFMAQTGKG
;
A
#
# COMPACT_ATOMS: atom_id res chain seq x y z
N MET A 1 29.97 11.47 -12.24
CA MET A 1 28.63 10.90 -11.96
C MET A 1 28.87 9.67 -11.11
N MET A 2 28.42 9.67 -9.85
CA MET A 2 28.37 8.43 -9.07
C MET A 2 27.29 7.57 -9.72
N THR A 3 27.67 6.45 -10.33
CA THR A 3 26.73 5.44 -10.81
C THR A 3 25.96 4.91 -9.61
N THR A 4 24.64 5.13 -9.57
CA THR A 4 23.74 4.49 -8.60
C THR A 4 23.73 2.99 -8.88
N GLU A 5 24.42 2.21 -8.04
CA GLU A 5 24.50 0.76 -8.17
C GLU A 5 23.21 0.10 -7.67
N ASN A 6 22.72 -0.88 -8.43
CA ASN A 6 21.57 -1.69 -8.03
C ASN A 6 21.91 -2.54 -6.80
N ARG A 7 21.12 -2.40 -5.73
CA ARG A 7 21.35 -3.11 -4.47
C ARG A 7 20.04 -3.48 -3.79
N PHE A 8 20.02 -4.67 -3.19
CA PHE A 8 18.91 -5.23 -2.44
C PHE A 8 17.63 -5.40 -3.29
N ASN A 9 17.57 -6.47 -4.10
CA ASN A 9 16.38 -6.77 -4.90
C ASN A 9 15.32 -7.46 -4.05
N LEU A 10 14.11 -6.88 -3.99
CA LEU A 10 12.99 -7.38 -3.17
C LEU A 10 12.45 -8.75 -3.63
N ILE A 11 12.78 -9.19 -4.84
CA ILE A 11 12.41 -10.51 -5.36
C ILE A 11 13.29 -11.61 -4.76
N ASP A 12 14.58 -11.35 -4.62
CA ASP A 12 15.55 -12.37 -4.22
C ASP A 12 15.97 -12.25 -2.75
N GLU A 13 16.02 -11.03 -2.21
CA GLU A 13 16.47 -10.77 -0.85
C GLU A 13 15.34 -10.90 0.17
N PRO A 14 15.60 -11.48 1.36
CA PRO A 14 14.58 -11.67 2.37
C PRO A 14 14.23 -10.36 3.10
N TRP A 15 13.00 -9.89 2.92
CA TRP A 15 12.53 -8.64 3.55
C TRP A 15 11.15 -8.75 4.20
N ILE A 16 10.30 -9.67 3.73
CA ILE A 16 8.92 -9.83 4.18
C ILE A 16 8.89 -10.65 5.47
N PRO A 17 8.41 -10.11 6.61
CA PRO A 17 8.29 -10.88 7.83
C PRO A 17 7.19 -11.95 7.72
N VAL A 18 7.51 -13.19 8.07
CA VAL A 18 6.61 -14.35 8.12
C VAL A 18 6.71 -14.99 9.50
N VAL A 19 5.54 -15.29 10.09
CA VAL A 19 5.43 -15.89 11.43
C VAL A 19 6.14 -17.25 11.46
N ASP A 20 6.87 -17.52 12.54
CA ASP A 20 7.65 -18.74 12.80
C ASP A 20 8.79 -19.04 11.79
N VAL A 21 9.06 -18.14 10.84
CA VAL A 21 10.06 -18.34 9.77
C VAL A 21 11.14 -17.24 9.78
N GLY A 22 10.78 -15.99 10.06
CA GLY A 22 11.69 -14.85 9.94
C GLY A 22 11.36 -14.01 8.72
N ARG A 23 12.36 -13.64 7.92
CA ARG A 23 12.13 -12.86 6.68
C ARG A 23 12.30 -13.74 5.45
N VAL A 24 11.47 -13.49 4.44
CA VAL A 24 11.51 -14.18 3.15
C VAL A 24 11.44 -13.15 2.02
N SER A 25 11.93 -13.53 0.83
CA SER A 25 11.82 -12.72 -0.38
C SER A 25 10.45 -12.88 -1.05
N LEU A 26 10.13 -12.07 -2.07
CA LEU A 26 8.91 -12.30 -2.85
C LEU A 26 8.95 -13.65 -3.55
N ARG A 27 10.11 -14.03 -4.12
CA ARG A 27 10.29 -15.34 -4.78
C ARG A 27 10.02 -16.48 -3.80
N GLN A 28 10.64 -16.45 -2.61
CA GLN A 28 10.41 -17.47 -1.58
C GLN A 28 8.93 -17.52 -1.16
N LEU A 29 8.26 -16.37 -1.00
CA LEU A 29 6.86 -16.32 -0.59
C LEU A 29 5.93 -17.01 -1.60
N PHE A 30 6.16 -16.76 -2.89
CA PHE A 30 5.39 -17.40 -3.96
C PHE A 30 5.90 -18.80 -4.32
N ASP A 31 7.10 -19.24 -3.89
CA ASP A 31 7.69 -20.56 -4.15
C ASP A 31 7.51 -21.59 -3.01
N ASN A 32 7.25 -21.14 -1.78
CA ASN A 32 6.87 -22.00 -0.67
C ASN A 32 5.36 -21.93 -0.27
N PRO A 33 4.57 -23.02 -0.38
CA PRO A 33 3.15 -23.03 0.01
C PRO A 33 2.92 -23.10 1.53
N ASP A 34 3.95 -23.41 2.32
CA ASP A 34 3.80 -23.66 3.75
C ASP A 34 3.76 -22.40 4.62
N TYR A 35 4.07 -21.22 4.07
CA TYR A 35 4.04 -19.99 4.85
C TYR A 35 2.63 -19.62 5.31
N ARG A 36 2.48 -19.44 6.62
CA ARG A 36 1.18 -19.36 7.28
C ARG A 36 0.60 -17.94 7.30
N ALA A 37 1.37 -17.00 7.84
CA ALA A 37 0.89 -15.63 8.08
C ALA A 37 2.03 -14.62 8.04
N LEU A 38 1.71 -13.37 7.70
CA LEU A 38 2.63 -12.25 7.76
C LEU A 38 2.95 -11.89 9.23
N GLY A 39 4.22 -11.58 9.49
CA GLY A 39 4.72 -10.99 10.73
C GLY A 39 4.57 -9.47 10.74
N GLY A 40 5.15 -8.80 11.75
CA GLY A 40 5.08 -7.34 11.91
C GLY A 40 3.78 -6.84 12.56
N ASN A 41 3.61 -5.52 12.58
CA ASN A 41 2.43 -4.89 13.17
C ASN A 41 1.23 -4.89 12.19
N PRO A 42 -0.01 -4.62 12.64
CA PRO A 42 -1.19 -4.68 11.77
C PRO A 42 -1.10 -3.79 10.51
N VAL A 43 -0.52 -2.60 10.61
CA VAL A 43 -0.38 -1.66 9.48
C VAL A 43 0.58 -2.21 8.43
N GLN A 44 1.73 -2.74 8.87
CA GLN A 44 2.71 -3.39 7.98
C GLN A 44 2.09 -4.60 7.28
N LYS A 45 1.34 -5.44 8.01
CA LYS A 45 0.65 -6.60 7.43
C LYS A 45 -0.33 -6.19 6.34
N ILE A 46 -1.15 -5.16 6.57
CA ILE A 46 -2.11 -4.68 5.58
C ILE A 46 -1.39 -4.14 4.33
N ALA A 47 -0.36 -3.32 4.52
CA ALA A 47 0.41 -2.75 3.41
C ALA A 47 1.09 -3.83 2.56
N VAL A 48 1.73 -4.82 3.21
CA VAL A 48 2.36 -5.96 2.51
C VAL A 48 1.30 -6.83 1.83
N THR A 49 0.18 -7.16 2.48
CA THR A 49 -0.91 -7.91 1.83
C THR A 49 -1.39 -7.21 0.56
N LYS A 50 -1.58 -5.88 0.59
CA LYS A 50 -2.02 -5.11 -0.58
C LYS A 50 -0.98 -5.10 -1.70
N LEU A 51 0.32 -4.98 -1.37
CA LEU A 51 1.38 -5.14 -2.37
C LEU A 51 1.35 -6.54 -3.01
N LEU A 52 1.23 -7.59 -2.21
CA LEU A 52 1.16 -8.96 -2.70
C LEU A 52 -0.07 -9.19 -3.58
N LEU A 53 -1.21 -8.62 -3.23
CA LEU A 53 -2.43 -8.65 -4.06
C LEU A 53 -2.27 -7.85 -5.36
N ALA A 54 -1.54 -6.74 -5.35
CA ALA A 54 -1.24 -5.99 -6.57
C ALA A 54 -0.34 -6.79 -7.52
N ILE A 55 0.69 -7.46 -6.99
CA ILE A 55 1.53 -8.38 -7.77
C ILE A 55 0.67 -9.52 -8.33
N ALA A 56 -0.14 -10.17 -7.48
CA ALA A 56 -0.95 -11.31 -7.88
C ALA A 56 -2.01 -10.95 -8.92
N GLN A 57 -2.66 -9.79 -8.79
CA GLN A 57 -3.59 -9.32 -9.80
C GLN A 57 -2.89 -8.97 -11.12
N ALA A 58 -1.75 -8.26 -11.08
CA ALA A 58 -1.03 -7.94 -12.31
C ALA A 58 -0.50 -9.20 -13.02
N ALA A 59 -0.13 -10.22 -12.26
CA ALA A 59 0.34 -11.50 -12.77
C ALA A 59 -0.79 -12.37 -13.35
N ALA A 60 -1.94 -12.42 -12.66
CA ALA A 60 -3.03 -13.32 -12.98
C ALA A 60 -4.39 -12.80 -12.49
N THR A 61 -4.98 -11.84 -13.20
CA THR A 61 -6.41 -11.50 -13.05
C THR A 61 -7.27 -12.53 -13.81
N PRO A 62 -8.08 -13.35 -13.12
CA PRO A 62 -8.97 -14.30 -13.78
C PRO A 62 -10.07 -13.58 -14.57
N ALA A 63 -10.57 -14.17 -15.64
CA ALA A 63 -11.67 -13.58 -16.41
C ALA A 63 -12.98 -13.55 -15.58
N ASP A 64 -13.28 -14.66 -14.91
CA ASP A 64 -14.51 -14.90 -14.15
C ASP A 64 -14.23 -15.86 -12.97
N ASP A 65 -15.31 -16.28 -12.29
CA ASP A 65 -15.23 -17.16 -11.12
C ASP A 65 -14.81 -18.61 -11.48
N GLU A 66 -15.08 -19.07 -12.72
CA GLU A 66 -14.66 -20.39 -13.19
C GLU A 66 -13.14 -20.40 -13.40
N ALA A 67 -12.62 -19.41 -14.13
CA ALA A 67 -11.18 -19.21 -14.32
C ALA A 67 -10.43 -18.99 -12.99
N TRP A 68 -11.05 -18.28 -12.04
CA TRP A 68 -10.51 -18.09 -10.69
C TRP A 68 -10.40 -19.41 -9.91
N ASN A 69 -11.38 -20.30 -10.05
CA ASN A 69 -11.35 -21.61 -9.42
C ASN A 69 -10.34 -22.55 -10.09
N GLU A 70 -10.25 -22.51 -11.42
CA GLU A 70 -9.31 -23.32 -12.20
C GLU A 70 -7.85 -22.98 -11.93
N ILE A 71 -7.50 -21.68 -11.84
CA ILE A 71 -6.11 -21.27 -11.60
C ILE A 71 -5.63 -21.73 -10.21
N GLY A 72 -6.50 -21.65 -9.20
CA GLY A 72 -6.17 -22.00 -7.82
C GLY A 72 -4.99 -21.20 -7.24
N ALA A 73 -4.62 -21.55 -6.00
CA ALA A 73 -3.52 -20.88 -5.30
C ALA A 73 -2.14 -21.17 -5.95
N ASP A 74 -1.93 -22.38 -6.47
CA ASP A 74 -0.65 -22.77 -7.07
C ASP A 74 -0.46 -22.16 -8.47
N GLY A 75 -1.49 -22.12 -9.31
CA GLY A 75 -1.42 -21.45 -10.61
C GLY A 75 -1.20 -19.94 -10.46
N MET A 76 -1.87 -19.31 -9.48
CA MET A 76 -1.66 -17.90 -9.14
C MET A 76 -0.21 -17.65 -8.70
N ALA A 77 0.31 -18.52 -7.82
CA ALA A 77 1.68 -18.39 -7.33
C ALA A 77 2.72 -18.56 -8.45
N GLN A 78 2.52 -19.53 -9.35
CA GLN A 78 3.39 -19.71 -10.51
C GLN A 78 3.36 -18.48 -11.44
N ALA A 79 2.17 -17.94 -11.73
CA ALA A 79 2.04 -16.73 -12.53
C ALA A 79 2.76 -15.53 -11.87
N CYS A 80 2.71 -15.42 -10.54
CA CYS A 80 3.46 -14.39 -9.80
C CYS A 80 4.97 -14.57 -9.96
N LEU A 81 5.49 -15.79 -9.90
CA LEU A 81 6.92 -16.05 -10.10
C LEU A 81 7.37 -15.63 -11.51
N ASP A 82 6.61 -16.01 -12.54
CA ASP A 82 6.90 -15.66 -13.93
C ASP A 82 6.83 -14.13 -14.15
N TYR A 83 5.83 -13.48 -13.54
CA TYR A 83 5.66 -12.03 -13.60
C TYR A 83 6.80 -11.29 -12.91
N LEU A 84 7.22 -11.74 -11.72
CA LEU A 84 8.34 -11.13 -10.98
C LEU A 84 9.66 -11.31 -11.73
N GLU A 85 9.88 -12.45 -12.37
CA GLU A 85 11.06 -12.66 -13.22
C GLU A 85 11.09 -11.67 -14.39
N ARG A 86 9.95 -11.46 -15.06
CA ARG A 86 9.82 -10.47 -16.14
C ARG A 86 10.11 -9.03 -15.68
N TRP A 87 9.72 -8.69 -14.45
CA TRP A 87 9.84 -7.34 -13.90
C TRP A 87 11.01 -7.18 -12.92
N HIS A 88 11.97 -8.11 -12.94
CA HIS A 88 13.04 -8.22 -11.95
C HIS A 88 13.78 -6.89 -11.70
N ASP A 89 14.13 -6.20 -12.77
CA ASP A 89 14.86 -4.93 -12.76
C ASP A 89 14.10 -3.75 -12.13
N ARG A 90 12.80 -3.89 -11.83
CA ARG A 90 11.99 -2.85 -11.20
C ARG A 90 11.84 -3.02 -9.69
N PHE A 91 12.39 -4.10 -9.12
CA PHE A 91 12.28 -4.44 -7.70
C PHE A 91 13.57 -4.20 -6.90
N TRP A 92 14.55 -3.51 -7.48
CA TRP A 92 15.73 -3.03 -6.74
C TRP A 92 15.35 -1.93 -5.75
N LEU A 93 15.61 -2.12 -4.45
CA LEU A 93 15.34 -1.09 -3.44
C LEU A 93 16.22 0.16 -3.64
N TYR A 94 17.44 -0.04 -4.12
CA TYR A 94 18.36 1.03 -4.50
C TYR A 94 18.84 0.80 -5.93
N GLY A 95 19.00 1.86 -6.71
CA GLY A 95 19.41 1.78 -8.10
C GLY A 95 19.00 3.01 -8.89
N GLU A 96 19.05 2.91 -10.22
CA GLU A 96 18.58 3.97 -11.13
C GLU A 96 17.05 4.10 -11.12
N GLN A 97 16.35 2.96 -11.05
CA GLN A 97 14.88 2.90 -10.96
C GLN A 97 14.46 2.26 -9.64
N PRO A 98 14.70 2.93 -8.50
CA PRO A 98 14.46 2.34 -7.19
C PRO A 98 12.97 2.06 -6.98
N PHE A 99 12.68 0.85 -6.51
CA PHE A 99 11.33 0.34 -6.30
C PHE A 99 10.49 1.34 -5.52
N LEU A 100 9.36 1.77 -6.10
CA LEU A 100 8.36 2.69 -5.54
C LEU A 100 8.92 4.00 -4.95
N GLN A 101 10.09 4.44 -5.40
CA GLN A 101 10.74 5.66 -4.93
C GLN A 101 10.82 6.72 -6.02
N PHE A 102 11.01 7.97 -5.60
CA PHE A 102 11.04 9.13 -6.48
C PHE A 102 12.40 9.82 -6.38
N PRO A 103 13.38 9.48 -7.25
CA PRO A 103 14.68 10.15 -7.30
C PRO A 103 14.58 11.68 -7.44
N ALA A 104 13.49 12.18 -8.03
CA ALA A 104 13.20 13.61 -8.15
C ALA A 104 13.01 14.35 -6.80
N LEU A 105 12.92 13.63 -5.67
CA LEU A 105 12.91 14.22 -4.33
C LEU A 105 14.31 14.58 -3.82
N GLU A 106 15.37 14.24 -4.55
CA GLU A 106 16.74 14.56 -4.15
C GLU A 106 16.92 16.05 -3.86
N GLY A 107 17.60 16.36 -2.75
CA GLY A 107 17.83 17.74 -2.30
C GLY A 107 16.68 18.38 -1.52
N SER A 108 15.56 17.69 -1.35
CA SER A 108 14.51 18.10 -0.40
C SER A 108 14.91 17.86 1.06
N ARG A 109 14.07 18.27 2.02
CA ARG A 109 14.36 18.04 3.44
C ARG A 109 14.53 16.55 3.74
N LEU A 110 15.72 16.17 4.22
CA LEU A 110 15.99 14.84 4.74
C LEU A 110 15.40 14.69 6.16
N LEU A 111 14.65 13.62 6.38
CA LEU A 111 14.08 13.26 7.68
C LEU A 111 14.74 12.01 8.21
N SER A 112 14.88 11.90 9.54
CA SER A 112 15.19 10.60 10.15
C SER A 112 14.03 9.62 9.93
N TYR A 113 14.32 8.33 9.94
CA TYR A 113 13.29 7.30 9.79
C TYR A 113 12.28 7.32 10.93
N GLY A 114 12.72 7.62 12.14
CA GLY A 114 11.88 7.80 13.31
C GLY A 114 10.81 8.89 13.13
N ALA A 115 11.06 9.88 12.27
CA ALA A 115 10.11 10.97 12.03
C ALA A 115 8.82 10.52 11.32
N VAL A 116 8.85 9.35 10.67
CA VAL A 116 7.73 8.74 9.95
C VAL A 116 7.25 7.42 10.57
N LEU A 117 7.86 7.00 11.69
CA LEU A 117 7.45 5.84 12.48
C LEU A 117 6.55 6.31 13.65
N PRO A 118 5.26 5.92 13.69
CA PRO A 118 4.33 6.42 14.71
C PRO A 118 4.72 6.09 16.16
N ASP A 119 5.45 5.00 16.35
CA ASP A 119 5.88 4.45 17.62
C ASP A 119 7.23 5.00 18.11
N ILE A 120 7.92 5.81 17.31
CA ILE A 120 9.20 6.41 17.64
C ILE A 120 9.02 7.88 18.05
N ALA A 121 9.57 8.24 19.21
CA ALA A 121 9.54 9.61 19.71
C ALA A 121 10.57 10.46 18.94
N THR A 122 10.11 11.53 18.29
CA THR A 122 10.98 12.49 17.58
C THR A 122 10.64 13.94 17.89
N GLY A 123 11.62 14.82 17.73
CA GLY A 123 11.46 16.25 18.00
C GLY A 123 11.24 16.52 19.50
N ASN A 124 10.09 17.12 19.84
CA ASN A 124 9.77 17.51 21.21
C ASN A 124 8.98 16.43 21.98
N THR A 125 8.76 15.26 21.39
CA THR A 125 8.04 14.16 22.04
C THR A 125 8.93 13.50 23.10
N THR A 126 8.44 13.40 24.34
CA THR A 126 9.14 12.72 25.43
C THR A 126 9.25 11.22 25.17
N VAL A 127 10.45 10.67 25.34
CA VAL A 127 10.69 9.22 25.37
C VAL A 127 10.22 8.69 26.72
N LEU A 128 9.20 7.83 26.70
CA LEU A 128 8.66 7.16 27.89
C LEU A 128 9.28 5.76 28.07
N THR A 129 9.58 5.07 26.97
CA THR A 129 10.16 3.73 26.96
C THR A 129 11.26 3.61 25.92
N GLU A 130 12.21 2.69 26.16
CA GLU A 130 13.33 2.43 25.23
C GLU A 130 12.86 2.02 23.83
N SER A 131 11.68 1.40 23.72
CA SER A 131 11.08 1.04 22.42
C SER A 131 10.77 2.26 21.53
N GLN A 132 10.67 3.46 22.11
CA GLN A 132 10.39 4.70 21.38
C GLN A 132 11.67 5.41 20.91
N VAL A 133 12.85 4.86 21.23
CA VAL A 133 14.13 5.38 20.74
C VAL A 133 14.35 4.87 19.31
N GLU A 134 14.70 5.78 18.40
CA GLU A 134 14.99 5.46 17.01
C GLU A 134 16.16 4.48 16.89
N LYS A 135 15.99 3.43 16.09
CA LYS A 135 17.01 2.43 15.81
C LYS A 135 17.41 2.49 14.34
N THR A 136 18.64 2.08 14.04
CA THR A 136 19.09 1.89 12.65
C THR A 136 18.23 0.83 11.98
N LEU A 137 17.67 1.17 10.82
CA LEU A 137 16.87 0.25 10.00
C LEU A 137 17.77 -0.52 9.04
N SER A 138 17.57 -1.83 8.94
CA SER A 138 18.14 -2.63 7.86
C SER A 138 17.45 -2.30 6.53
N ASP A 139 18.02 -2.72 5.39
CA ASP A 139 17.36 -2.56 4.09
C ASP A 139 16.00 -3.27 4.05
N ALA A 140 15.89 -4.43 4.71
CA ALA A 140 14.63 -5.15 4.88
C ALA A 140 13.59 -4.34 5.68
N ASP A 141 14.01 -3.62 6.73
CA ASP A 141 13.12 -2.73 7.48
C ASP A 141 12.69 -1.52 6.63
N ARG A 142 13.62 -0.95 5.87
CA ARG A 142 13.34 0.17 4.96
C ARG A 142 12.39 -0.23 3.84
N ALA A 143 12.49 -1.44 3.32
CA ALA A 143 11.54 -1.98 2.34
C ALA A 143 10.11 -2.07 2.91
N VAL A 144 9.95 -2.65 4.11
CA VAL A 144 8.64 -2.72 4.79
C VAL A 144 8.11 -1.31 5.10
N LEU A 145 8.96 -0.40 5.57
CA LEU A 145 8.60 0.98 5.83
C LEU A 145 8.14 1.69 4.55
N LEU A 146 8.88 1.56 3.46
CA LEU A 146 8.54 2.16 2.18
C LEU A 146 7.16 1.72 1.70
N VAL A 147 6.91 0.40 1.68
CA VAL A 147 5.61 -0.18 1.29
C VAL A 147 4.50 0.35 2.19
N THR A 148 4.76 0.46 3.49
CA THR A 148 3.82 1.03 4.47
C THR A 148 3.50 2.49 4.15
N LEU A 149 4.50 3.32 3.91
CA LEU A 149 4.35 4.76 3.66
C LEU A 149 3.59 5.06 2.36
N THR A 150 3.58 4.14 1.38
CA THR A 150 2.79 4.32 0.17
C THR A 150 1.31 4.58 0.45
N GLY A 151 0.75 4.03 1.54
CA GLY A 151 -0.68 4.17 1.88
C GLY A 151 -1.00 4.53 3.33
N PHE A 152 -0.05 4.35 4.26
CA PHE A 152 -0.20 4.64 5.69
C PHE A 152 0.70 5.78 6.18
N GLY A 153 1.17 6.66 5.29
CA GLY A 153 1.86 7.87 5.71
C GLY A 153 0.95 8.77 6.57
N LEU A 154 1.52 9.36 7.62
CA LEU A 154 0.78 10.17 8.60
C LEU A 154 0.54 11.60 8.10
N ALA A 155 -0.61 12.17 8.46
CA ALA A 155 -0.90 13.58 8.26
C ALA A 155 0.02 14.49 9.10
N GLY A 156 0.16 15.75 8.69
CA GLY A 156 0.85 16.78 9.46
C GLY A 156 2.03 17.42 8.72
N LYS A 157 3.00 17.96 9.47
CA LYS A 157 4.09 18.80 8.89
C LYS A 157 5.39 18.02 8.58
N LYS A 158 5.36 16.69 8.70
CA LYS A 158 6.51 15.83 8.43
C LYS A 158 6.76 15.68 6.92
N ALA A 159 5.73 15.58 6.10
CA ALA A 159 5.87 15.68 4.65
C ALA A 159 6.41 17.07 4.24
N ASP A 160 7.42 17.08 3.38
CA ASP A 160 7.93 18.29 2.76
C ASP A 160 7.08 18.66 1.53
N ASN A 161 5.99 19.37 1.78
CA ASN A 161 5.08 19.84 0.73
C ASN A 161 5.60 21.09 0.00
N SER A 162 6.84 21.55 0.27
CA SER A 162 7.47 22.55 -0.60
C SER A 162 7.94 21.95 -1.94
N VAL A 163 8.09 20.62 -1.98
CA VAL A 163 8.45 19.86 -3.18
C VAL A 163 7.20 19.45 -3.94
N VAL A 164 7.13 19.86 -5.21
CA VAL A 164 6.03 19.55 -6.13
C VAL A 164 6.63 18.99 -7.40
N LEU A 165 6.29 17.75 -7.76
CA LEU A 165 6.84 17.08 -8.94
C LEU A 165 6.04 17.38 -10.21
N THR A 166 4.74 17.61 -10.09
CA THR A 166 3.86 17.96 -11.21
C THR A 166 3.86 19.48 -11.43
N PRO A 167 4.29 19.99 -12.59
CA PRO A 167 4.25 21.42 -12.87
C PRO A 167 2.84 22.02 -12.69
N GLY A 168 2.74 23.08 -11.89
CA GLY A 168 1.48 23.79 -11.65
C GLY A 168 0.53 23.11 -10.64
N TYR A 169 0.93 22.01 -9.99
CA TYR A 169 0.09 21.36 -8.99
C TYR A 169 -0.04 22.21 -7.72
N THR A 170 -1.29 22.51 -7.35
CA THR A 170 -1.63 23.42 -6.24
C THR A 170 -2.05 22.71 -4.95
N GLY A 171 -2.21 21.38 -4.96
CA GLY A 171 -2.68 20.61 -3.79
C GLY A 171 -1.77 20.69 -2.55
N LYS A 172 -0.50 21.06 -2.77
CA LYS A 172 0.51 21.25 -1.72
C LYS A 172 0.71 22.70 -1.28
N THR A 173 0.01 23.66 -1.88
CA THR A 173 0.24 25.09 -1.66
C THR A 173 -1.05 25.79 -1.23
N LYS A 174 -1.00 26.54 -0.13
CA LYS A 174 -2.12 27.35 0.36
C LYS A 174 -2.32 28.60 -0.51
N PRO A 175 -3.49 29.26 -0.43
CA PRO A 175 -3.72 30.54 -1.13
C PRO A 175 -2.73 31.66 -0.77
N ASN A 176 -2.10 31.59 0.40
CA ASN A 176 -1.07 32.54 0.84
C ASN A 176 0.37 32.16 0.40
N GLY A 177 0.51 31.18 -0.50
CA GLY A 177 1.80 30.73 -1.03
C GLY A 177 2.62 29.82 -0.10
N LYS A 178 2.15 29.53 1.12
CA LYS A 178 2.85 28.63 2.05
C LYS A 178 2.47 27.16 1.78
N PRO A 179 3.37 26.19 2.04
CA PRO A 179 3.02 24.78 1.95
C PRO A 179 1.83 24.38 2.85
N THR A 180 1.03 23.42 2.38
CA THR A 180 -0.01 22.75 3.16
C THR A 180 0.61 21.81 4.19
N SER A 181 -0.20 21.38 5.17
CA SER A 181 0.14 20.18 5.94
C SER A 181 -0.18 18.97 5.08
N GLY A 182 0.62 17.92 5.19
CA GLY A 182 0.36 16.65 4.54
C GLY A 182 -0.92 15.99 5.04
N HIS A 183 -1.63 15.30 4.15
CA HIS A 183 -2.79 14.48 4.43
C HIS A 183 -2.39 13.06 4.84
N ALA A 184 -3.29 12.37 5.54
CA ALA A 184 -3.09 10.97 5.85
C ALA A 184 -3.17 10.14 4.55
N GLY A 185 -2.40 9.06 4.50
CA GLY A 185 -2.43 8.14 3.37
C GLY A 185 -3.81 7.50 3.16
N ALA A 186 -4.07 7.09 1.92
CA ALA A 186 -5.38 6.60 1.48
C ALA A 186 -5.91 5.39 2.27
N LEU A 187 -5.03 4.65 2.96
CA LEU A 187 -5.37 3.44 3.72
C LEU A 187 -5.69 3.71 5.20
N ILE A 188 -5.44 4.91 5.73
CA ILE A 188 -5.78 5.21 7.14
C ILE A 188 -7.21 5.72 7.27
N GLY A 189 -7.62 6.63 6.38
CA GLY A 189 -8.83 7.42 6.61
C GLY A 189 -8.69 8.35 7.82
N PHE A 190 -9.80 8.91 8.31
CA PHE A 190 -9.75 9.89 9.42
C PHE A 190 -9.53 9.24 10.79
N MET A 191 -10.16 8.09 11.07
CA MET A 191 -10.10 7.40 12.37
C MET A 191 -9.42 6.02 12.31
N GLY A 192 -8.82 5.65 11.18
CA GLY A 192 -8.33 4.28 10.96
C GLY A 192 -9.42 3.36 10.43
N TYR A 193 -9.35 2.97 9.16
CA TYR A 193 -10.29 2.02 8.58
C TYR A 193 -10.14 0.61 9.19
N LEU A 194 -11.26 -0.07 9.40
CA LEU A 194 -11.27 -1.48 9.72
C LEU A 194 -11.12 -2.32 8.44
N HIS A 195 -9.87 -2.60 8.07
CA HIS A 195 -9.56 -3.47 6.94
C HIS A 195 -9.93 -4.93 7.24
N SER A 196 -10.58 -5.57 6.26
CA SER A 196 -11.06 -6.95 6.30
C SER A 196 -10.59 -7.69 5.07
N PHE A 197 -9.97 -8.85 5.27
CA PHE A 197 -9.49 -9.75 4.22
C PHE A 197 -9.96 -11.18 4.55
N LEU A 198 -10.18 -11.99 3.51
CA LEU A 198 -10.38 -13.42 3.70
C LEU A 198 -9.03 -14.05 4.07
N HIS A 199 -8.98 -14.79 5.18
CA HIS A 199 -7.76 -15.43 5.66
C HIS A 199 -7.93 -16.95 5.72
N THR A 200 -6.86 -17.65 5.36
CA THR A 200 -6.74 -19.09 5.54
C THR A 200 -5.49 -19.40 6.36
N GLU A 201 -5.20 -20.69 6.57
CA GLU A 201 -3.98 -21.12 7.27
C GLU A 201 -2.69 -20.90 6.46
N ARG A 202 -2.80 -20.54 5.16
CA ARG A 202 -1.67 -20.35 4.23
C ARG A 202 -1.75 -19.01 3.51
N LEU A 203 -0.60 -18.36 3.31
CA LEU A 203 -0.51 -17.05 2.67
C LEU A 203 -0.95 -17.08 1.20
N ARG A 204 -0.53 -18.08 0.42
CA ARG A 204 -0.92 -18.17 -1.00
C ARG A 204 -2.43 -18.29 -1.18
N ASN A 205 -3.06 -19.19 -0.42
CA ASN A 205 -4.52 -19.36 -0.44
C ASN A 205 -5.22 -18.08 0.02
N THR A 206 -4.69 -17.40 1.03
CA THR A 206 -5.17 -16.07 1.43
C THR A 206 -5.13 -15.09 0.25
N LEU A 207 -4.01 -14.98 -0.47
CA LEU A 207 -3.92 -14.07 -1.62
C LEU A 207 -4.88 -14.45 -2.74
N TRP A 208 -4.94 -15.73 -3.11
CA TRP A 208 -5.84 -16.24 -4.15
C TRP A 208 -7.32 -15.96 -3.84
N LEU A 209 -7.75 -16.16 -2.59
CA LEU A 209 -9.14 -15.89 -2.18
C LEU A 209 -9.52 -14.40 -2.23
N ASN A 210 -8.55 -13.49 -2.23
CA ASN A 210 -8.80 -12.04 -2.27
C ASN A 210 -8.53 -11.44 -3.67
N LEU A 211 -8.35 -12.27 -4.71
CA LEU A 211 -8.34 -11.79 -6.09
C LEU A 211 -9.76 -11.42 -6.55
N PHE A 212 -9.82 -10.40 -7.39
CA PHE A 212 -11.01 -10.08 -8.19
C PHE A 212 -10.87 -10.69 -9.58
N SER A 213 -11.96 -11.19 -10.13
CA SER A 213 -12.05 -11.48 -11.56
C SER A 213 -12.31 -10.20 -12.38
N GLN A 214 -12.05 -10.25 -13.70
CA GLN A 214 -12.31 -9.12 -14.59
C GLN A 214 -13.79 -8.73 -14.59
N ILE A 215 -14.71 -9.70 -14.62
CA ILE A 215 -16.15 -9.43 -14.49
C ILE A 215 -16.45 -8.68 -13.19
N GLN A 216 -15.88 -9.10 -12.06
CA GLN A 216 -16.10 -8.39 -10.80
C GLN A 216 -15.57 -6.95 -10.89
N LEU A 217 -14.35 -6.74 -11.41
CA LEU A 217 -13.78 -5.39 -11.59
C LEU A 217 -14.65 -4.49 -12.46
N ASP A 218 -15.19 -5.02 -13.55
CA ASP A 218 -16.07 -4.27 -14.47
C ASP A 218 -17.39 -3.87 -13.81
N THR A 219 -17.84 -4.62 -12.80
CA THR A 219 -19.04 -4.27 -12.00
C THR A 219 -18.75 -3.22 -10.90
N LEU A 220 -17.49 -2.99 -10.54
CA LEU A 220 -17.11 -2.00 -9.54
C LEU A 220 -17.10 -0.59 -10.14
N SER A 221 -18.25 0.08 -10.09
CA SER A 221 -18.43 1.44 -10.66
C SER A 221 -17.50 2.53 -10.10
N PHE A 222 -16.85 2.28 -8.96
CA PHE A 222 -15.89 3.19 -8.33
C PHE A 222 -14.44 3.01 -8.82
N TYR A 223 -14.19 2.06 -9.72
CA TYR A 223 -12.92 1.92 -10.45
C TYR A 223 -13.14 2.02 -11.96
N PRO A 224 -13.39 3.21 -12.51
CA PRO A 224 -13.65 3.35 -13.94
C PRO A 224 -12.44 3.01 -14.82
N GLN A 225 -11.22 2.95 -14.27
CA GLN A 225 -10.03 2.44 -14.97
C GLN A 225 -9.80 0.93 -14.74
N GLY A 226 -10.76 0.23 -14.12
CA GLY A 226 -10.71 -1.19 -13.81
C GLY A 226 -9.50 -1.56 -12.95
N LEU A 227 -8.76 -2.57 -13.39
CA LEU A 227 -7.56 -3.02 -12.71
C LEU A 227 -6.51 -1.91 -12.59
N GLY A 228 -6.23 -1.20 -13.69
CA GLY A 228 -5.10 -0.27 -13.81
C GLY A 228 -3.76 -0.98 -13.98
N VAL A 229 -2.68 -0.20 -13.99
CA VAL A 229 -1.30 -0.66 -14.14
C VAL A 229 -0.56 -0.41 -12.83
N PRO A 230 0.16 -1.39 -12.26
CA PRO A 230 0.89 -1.18 -11.02
C PRO A 230 2.06 -0.20 -11.21
N PRO A 231 2.43 0.58 -10.17
CA PRO A 231 3.40 1.66 -10.37
C PRO A 231 4.81 1.21 -10.77
N TRP A 232 5.24 -0.01 -10.41
CA TRP A 232 6.54 -0.52 -10.84
C TRP A 232 6.58 -0.91 -12.33
N GLU A 233 5.44 -1.03 -13.02
CA GLU A 233 5.44 -1.17 -14.48
C GLU A 233 5.55 0.21 -15.13
N GLU A 234 4.70 1.15 -14.72
CA GLU A 234 4.67 2.53 -15.20
C GLU A 234 4.63 3.47 -13.98
N MET A 235 5.76 4.11 -13.62
CA MET A 235 5.78 5.03 -12.47
C MET A 235 5.10 6.35 -12.83
N PRO A 236 4.25 6.94 -11.96
CA PRO A 236 3.79 8.30 -12.15
C PRO A 236 4.95 9.28 -12.07
N ALA A 237 4.96 10.31 -12.93
CA ALA A 237 5.97 11.37 -12.88
C ALA A 237 5.78 12.34 -11.70
N GLY A 238 4.59 12.37 -11.11
CA GLY A 238 4.23 13.26 -10.01
C GLY A 238 2.77 13.07 -9.56
N GLU A 239 2.32 13.96 -8.68
CA GLU A 239 1.02 13.97 -7.98
C GLU A 239 -0.21 13.94 -8.90
N ASP A 240 -0.11 14.52 -10.11
CA ASP A 240 -1.28 14.68 -11.00
C ASP A 240 -0.95 14.53 -12.51
N CYS A 241 0.09 13.77 -12.84
CA CYS A 241 0.35 13.37 -14.22
C CYS A 241 -0.75 12.41 -14.77
N PRO A 242 -0.84 12.17 -16.10
CA PRO A 242 -1.86 11.29 -16.68
C PRO A 242 -1.92 9.90 -16.03
N HIS A 243 -0.78 9.29 -15.71
CA HIS A 243 -0.73 8.00 -15.03
C HIS A 243 -1.25 8.10 -13.58
N ALA A 244 -0.85 9.13 -12.83
CA ALA A 244 -1.37 9.35 -11.47
C ALA A 244 -2.89 9.52 -11.44
N ARG A 245 -3.48 10.17 -12.46
CA ARG A 245 -4.94 10.29 -12.60
C ARG A 245 -5.60 8.93 -12.85
N ARG A 246 -5.01 8.08 -13.69
CA ARG A 246 -5.50 6.69 -13.89
C ARG A 246 -5.42 5.87 -12.60
N LEU A 247 -4.32 6.00 -11.85
CA LEU A 247 -4.16 5.30 -10.56
C LEU A 247 -5.28 5.66 -9.58
N LYS A 248 -5.65 6.95 -9.45
CA LYS A 248 -6.74 7.41 -8.56
C LYS A 248 -8.08 6.70 -8.81
N GLU A 249 -8.26 6.16 -10.01
CA GLU A 249 -9.51 5.58 -10.53
C GLU A 249 -9.41 4.06 -10.78
N SER A 250 -8.37 3.39 -10.28
CA SER A 250 -8.10 1.96 -10.52
C SER A 250 -7.93 1.16 -9.22
N LEU A 251 -8.10 -0.16 -9.29
CA LEU A 251 -7.77 -1.05 -8.19
C LEU A 251 -6.27 -0.96 -7.83
N MET A 252 -5.38 -0.90 -8.82
CA MET A 252 -3.93 -0.79 -8.60
C MET A 252 -3.56 0.43 -7.77
N GLY A 253 -4.16 1.59 -8.06
CA GLY A 253 -3.95 2.78 -7.25
C GLY A 253 -4.64 2.72 -5.87
N ARG A 254 -5.50 1.74 -5.58
CA ARG A 254 -5.98 1.49 -4.22
C ARG A 254 -5.08 0.50 -3.46
N LEU A 255 -4.50 -0.47 -4.15
CA LEU A 255 -3.58 -1.44 -3.55
C LEU A 255 -2.21 -0.81 -3.27
N VAL A 256 -1.69 0.01 -4.19
CA VAL A 256 -0.40 0.70 -4.08
C VAL A 256 -0.60 2.20 -4.37
N PRO A 257 -1.14 2.97 -3.42
CA PRO A 257 -1.66 4.30 -3.71
C PRO A 257 -0.60 5.38 -3.94
N LEU A 258 0.64 5.19 -3.47
CA LEU A 258 1.68 6.22 -3.53
C LEU A 258 1.20 7.58 -2.97
N SER A 259 0.42 7.54 -1.88
CA SER A 259 -0.05 8.72 -1.15
C SER A 259 1.09 9.55 -0.57
N HIS A 260 2.28 8.97 -0.43
CA HIS A 260 3.49 9.68 -0.08
C HIS A 260 4.64 9.23 -0.98
N PHE A 261 5.34 10.20 -1.53
CA PHE A 261 6.55 9.98 -2.32
C PHE A 261 7.74 9.91 -1.37
N CYS A 262 8.55 8.88 -1.55
CA CYS A 262 9.71 8.60 -0.71
C CYS A 262 10.97 8.45 -1.56
N LEU A 263 12.12 8.80 -1.00
CA LEU A 263 13.44 8.44 -1.52
C LEU A 263 14.34 8.11 -0.33
N LEU A 264 14.77 6.86 -0.24
CA LEU A 264 15.56 6.35 0.88
C LEU A 264 17.03 6.78 0.78
N ARG A 265 17.62 7.06 1.94
CA ARG A 265 19.05 7.31 2.15
C ARG A 265 19.53 6.47 3.34
N ASP A 266 20.84 6.37 3.53
CA ASP A 266 21.38 5.49 4.58
C ASP A 266 20.95 5.92 5.99
N ASP A 267 20.85 7.23 6.23
CA ASP A 267 20.54 7.85 7.52
C ASP A 267 19.13 8.46 7.61
N GLY A 268 18.31 8.34 6.56
CA GLY A 268 16.98 8.93 6.53
C GLY A 268 16.24 8.76 5.21
N LEU A 269 15.23 9.58 5.00
CA LEU A 269 14.47 9.62 3.75
C LEU A 269 14.03 11.03 3.39
N HIS A 270 13.96 11.29 2.09
CA HIS A 270 13.15 12.38 1.56
C HIS A 270 11.70 11.93 1.49
N TYR A 271 10.79 12.79 1.93
CA TYR A 271 9.39 12.42 2.15
C TYR A 271 8.46 13.59 1.85
N SER A 272 7.55 13.41 0.88
CA SER A 272 6.57 14.42 0.47
C SER A 272 5.21 13.76 0.28
N GLU A 273 4.12 14.52 0.38
CA GLU A 273 2.80 14.02 -0.03
C GLU A 273 2.86 13.62 -1.52
N GLY A 274 2.15 12.57 -1.90
CA GLY A 274 2.17 12.01 -3.24
C GLY A 274 0.83 12.20 -3.95
N ILE A 275 0.28 11.10 -4.45
CA ILE A 275 -1.02 11.09 -5.11
C ILE A 275 -2.12 11.23 -4.05
N THR A 276 -2.90 12.31 -4.14
CA THR A 276 -4.13 12.46 -3.36
C THR A 276 -5.23 11.59 -3.97
N HIS A 277 -5.66 10.57 -3.24
CA HIS A 277 -6.80 9.73 -3.59
C HIS A 277 -8.08 10.29 -2.99
N GLY A 278 -9.19 10.16 -3.70
CA GLY A 278 -10.50 10.54 -3.17
C GLY A 278 -10.81 9.79 -1.86
N ALA A 279 -11.47 10.47 -0.93
CA ALA A 279 -11.97 9.84 0.27
C ALA A 279 -13.20 8.97 -0.03
N TYR A 280 -13.62 8.13 0.92
CA TYR A 280 -14.81 7.28 0.79
C TYR A 280 -16.11 8.06 0.49
N LYS A 281 -16.18 9.35 0.86
CA LYS A 281 -17.31 10.24 0.53
C LYS A 281 -17.29 10.75 -0.91
N GLU A 282 -16.14 10.67 -1.56
CA GLU A 282 -15.87 11.15 -2.92
C GLU A 282 -15.79 9.98 -3.91
N GLY A 283 -16.16 8.77 -3.49
CA GLY A 283 -16.10 7.55 -4.30
C GLY A 283 -14.78 6.78 -4.20
N GLY A 284 -13.81 7.26 -3.40
CA GLY A 284 -12.58 6.51 -3.15
C GLY A 284 -12.77 5.39 -2.15
N ILE A 285 -13.37 4.29 -2.61
CA ILE A 285 -13.70 3.12 -1.81
C ILE A 285 -12.51 2.16 -1.82
N ASP A 286 -12.16 1.59 -0.67
CA ASP A 286 -11.17 0.53 -0.55
C ASP A 286 -11.89 -0.82 -0.46
N PRO A 287 -11.53 -1.85 -1.26
CA PRO A 287 -12.27 -3.11 -1.30
C PRO A 287 -12.17 -3.89 0.02
N SER A 288 -11.16 -3.61 0.83
CA SER A 288 -11.00 -4.23 2.15
C SER A 288 -11.78 -3.51 3.25
N VAL A 289 -12.52 -2.43 2.95
CA VAL A 289 -13.25 -1.64 3.95
C VAL A 289 -14.74 -1.71 3.68
N ALA A 290 -15.50 -2.17 4.68
CA ALA A 290 -16.96 -2.20 4.60
C ALA A 290 -17.52 -0.77 4.55
N ILE A 291 -18.33 -0.50 3.54
CA ILE A 291 -19.00 0.77 3.33
C ILE A 291 -20.52 0.57 3.23
N ASN A 292 -21.26 1.39 3.97
CA ASN A 292 -22.70 1.49 3.88
C ASN A 292 -23.05 2.69 2.99
N LEU A 293 -23.62 2.38 1.81
CA LEU A 293 -24.07 3.33 0.80
C LEU A 293 -25.58 3.62 0.86
N SER A 294 -26.33 3.02 1.80
CA SER A 294 -27.80 3.21 1.87
C SER A 294 -28.21 4.57 2.43
N THR A 295 -27.28 5.30 3.04
CA THR A 295 -27.50 6.65 3.57
C THR A 295 -26.99 7.73 2.62
N LYS A 296 -27.62 8.92 2.63
CA LYS A 296 -27.22 10.08 1.80
C LYS A 296 -25.73 10.41 1.85
N THR A 297 -25.11 10.18 3.02
CA THR A 297 -23.66 10.25 3.18
C THR A 297 -23.14 8.83 3.41
N PRO A 298 -22.19 8.32 2.62
CA PRO A 298 -21.58 7.02 2.87
C PRO A 298 -21.01 6.92 4.29
N LYS A 299 -21.12 5.74 4.90
CA LYS A 299 -20.53 5.43 6.21
C LYS A 299 -19.58 4.26 6.09
N VAL A 300 -18.43 4.35 6.73
CA VAL A 300 -17.41 3.29 6.77
C VAL A 300 -17.26 2.74 8.17
N LEU A 301 -16.77 1.51 8.28
CA LEU A 301 -16.39 0.95 9.58
C LEU A 301 -14.99 1.42 9.97
N TRP A 302 -14.93 2.07 11.12
CA TRP A 302 -13.69 2.49 11.77
C TRP A 302 -13.19 1.41 12.73
N VAL A 303 -11.89 1.39 12.96
CA VAL A 303 -11.31 0.65 14.08
C VAL A 303 -11.87 1.24 15.38
N ASP A 304 -12.29 0.36 16.29
CA ASP A 304 -12.76 0.72 17.62
C ASP A 304 -11.92 -0.07 18.63
N THR A 305 -10.97 0.61 19.27
CA THR A 305 -10.03 -0.01 20.21
C THR A 305 -10.69 -0.47 21.51
N GLU A 306 -11.90 0.01 21.81
CA GLU A 306 -12.68 -0.42 22.97
C GLU A 306 -13.49 -1.70 22.69
N LYS A 307 -13.58 -2.12 21.43
CA LYS A 307 -14.32 -3.32 21.01
C LYS A 307 -13.38 -4.38 20.45
N ARG A 308 -13.65 -5.64 20.83
CA ARG A 308 -13.07 -6.78 20.11
C ARG A 308 -13.65 -6.84 18.69
N PRO A 309 -12.85 -7.21 17.67
CA PRO A 309 -13.30 -7.23 16.27
C PRO A 309 -14.58 -8.03 16.01
N TRP A 310 -14.81 -9.14 16.71
CA TRP A 310 -16.02 -9.97 16.57
C TRP A 310 -17.32 -9.23 16.90
N ARG A 311 -17.28 -8.13 17.67
CA ARG A 311 -18.46 -7.29 17.95
C ARG A 311 -18.89 -6.46 16.74
N GLN A 312 -18.06 -6.37 15.71
CA GLN A 312 -18.34 -5.69 14.44
C GLN A 312 -18.80 -6.66 13.35
N LEU A 313 -18.91 -7.97 13.62
CA LEU A 313 -19.19 -9.00 12.62
C LEU A 313 -20.52 -8.76 11.88
N THR A 314 -21.58 -8.35 12.59
CA THR A 314 -22.86 -8.00 11.98
C THR A 314 -22.74 -6.84 10.99
N ALA A 315 -21.89 -5.86 11.29
CA ALA A 315 -21.69 -4.72 10.40
C ALA A 315 -20.87 -5.11 9.16
N ILE A 316 -19.82 -5.92 9.34
CA ILE A 316 -18.98 -6.47 8.27
C ILE A 316 -19.83 -7.33 7.31
N LEU A 317 -20.71 -8.18 7.85
CA LEU A 317 -21.54 -9.10 7.06
C LEU A 317 -22.90 -8.51 6.66
N SER A 318 -23.14 -7.22 6.91
CA SER A 318 -24.44 -6.58 6.67
C SER A 318 -24.90 -6.63 5.22
N PHE A 319 -23.98 -6.77 4.26
CA PHE A 319 -24.27 -6.96 2.84
C PHE A 319 -25.02 -8.28 2.56
N MET A 320 -24.79 -9.32 3.37
CA MET A 320 -25.47 -10.62 3.22
C MET A 320 -26.96 -10.55 3.56
N ALA A 321 -27.41 -9.55 4.33
CA ALA A 321 -28.82 -9.36 4.63
C ALA A 321 -29.59 -8.63 3.51
N GLN A 322 -28.88 -8.00 2.57
CA GLN A 322 -29.48 -7.21 1.48
C GLN A 322 -29.85 -8.05 0.26
N THR A 323 -29.34 -9.28 0.13
CA THR A 323 -29.65 -10.22 -0.97
C THR A 323 -31.05 -10.85 -0.89
N GLY A 324 -31.88 -10.47 0.09
CA GLY A 324 -33.24 -10.99 0.31
C GLY A 324 -34.36 -10.27 -0.45
N LYS A 325 -34.06 -9.30 -1.33
CA LYS A 325 -35.06 -8.67 -2.21
C LYS A 325 -34.50 -8.55 -3.62
N GLY A 326 -34.74 -9.61 -4.40
CA GLY A 326 -34.68 -9.56 -5.86
C GLY A 326 -35.84 -8.76 -6.45
#